data_AF-A0A2V6BZR7-F1
#
_entry.id   AF-A0A2V6BZR7-F1
#
_cell.length_a   1.000
_cell.length_b   1.000
_cell.length_c   1.000
_cell.angle_alpha   90.00
_cell.angle_beta   90.00
_cell.angle_gamma   90.00
#
_symmetry.space_group_name_H-M   'P 1'
#
loop_
_entity.id
_entity.type
_entity.pdbx_description
1 polymer ?
#
loop_
_entity_poly.entity_id
_entity_poly.type
_entity_poly.pdbx_seq_one_letter_code
_entity_poly.pdbx_strand_id
1 'polypeptide(L)'
;MMPDKSLTELIRIYFEAYETKDRSALESTLSDDFIFTSPYNDHIDRATYLERCWPNSKHTKSIHIRKLFDQGNEAFALYDLKPDNGRPFRNMEFFSGGSWRGF
;
A
#
# COMPACT_ATOMS: atom_id res chain seq x y z
N MET A 1 -7.48 -13.16 22.12
CA MET A 1 -7.87 -12.42 20.91
C MET A 1 -6.84 -11.32 20.73
N MET A 2 -6.02 -11.38 19.69
CA MET A 2 -5.14 -10.25 19.36
C MET A 2 -6.07 -9.08 18.99
N PRO A 3 -5.79 -7.85 19.43
CA PRO A 3 -6.52 -6.70 18.92
C PRO A 3 -6.39 -6.66 17.41
N ASP A 4 -7.48 -6.27 16.74
CA ASP A 4 -7.45 -6.07 15.30
C ASP A 4 -6.40 -4.99 14.97
N LYS A 5 -5.65 -5.16 13.88
CA LYS A 5 -4.57 -4.21 13.55
C LYS A 5 -5.17 -2.85 13.21
N SER A 6 -4.60 -1.78 13.73
CA SER A 6 -4.96 -0.43 13.30
C SER A 6 -4.64 -0.23 11.81
N LEU A 7 -5.31 0.72 11.16
CA LEU A 7 -5.05 1.05 9.75
C LEU A 7 -3.59 1.46 9.54
N THR A 8 -2.98 2.19 10.48
CA THR A 8 -1.58 2.58 10.38
C THR A 8 -0.62 1.41 10.50
N GLU A 9 -0.93 0.39 11.30
CA GLU A 9 -0.16 -0.86 11.36
C GLU A 9 -0.27 -1.66 10.04
N LEU A 10 -1.47 -1.75 9.47
CA LEU A 10 -1.67 -2.39 8.16
C LEU A 10 -0.88 -1.69 7.04
N ILE A 11 -0.88 -0.35 7.02
CA ILE A 11 -0.13 0.43 6.04
C ILE A 11 1.39 0.21 6.20
N ARG A 12 1.89 0.07 7.43
CA ARG A 12 3.30 -0.25 7.68
C ARG A 12 3.66 -1.63 7.13
N ILE A 13 2.82 -2.63 7.37
CA ILE A 13 2.99 -3.98 6.82
C ILE A 13 2.93 -3.95 5.29
N TYR A 14 2.01 -3.18 4.70
CA TYR A 14 1.91 -2.99 3.25
C TYR A 14 3.21 -2.48 2.63
N PHE A 15 3.82 -1.42 3.20
CA PHE A 15 5.09 -0.89 2.69
C PHE A 15 6.26 -1.82 2.97
N GLU A 16 6.32 -2.44 4.16
CA GLU A 16 7.35 -3.42 4.50
C GLU A 16 7.33 -4.61 3.55
N ALA A 17 6.15 -5.10 3.18
CA ALA A 17 6.00 -6.20 2.22
C ALA A 17 6.62 -5.88 0.85
N TYR A 18 6.54 -4.64 0.36
CA TYR A 18 7.24 -4.23 -0.86
C TYR A 18 8.77 -4.22 -0.71
N GLU A 19 9.27 -3.83 0.46
CA GLU A 19 10.71 -3.80 0.75
C GLU A 19 11.27 -5.22 0.95
N THR A 20 10.53 -6.12 1.61
CA THR A 20 10.94 -7.50 1.93
C THR A 20 10.51 -8.54 0.89
N LYS A 21 9.66 -8.15 -0.08
CA LYS A 21 9.08 -9.01 -1.12
C LYS A 21 8.16 -10.08 -0.52
N ASP A 22 7.62 -9.83 0.67
CA ASP A 22 6.67 -10.71 1.32
C ASP A 22 5.27 -10.53 0.75
N ARG A 23 4.96 -11.31 -0.29
CA ARG A 23 3.64 -11.30 -0.93
C ARG A 23 2.52 -11.68 0.05
N SER A 24 2.79 -12.61 0.97
CA SER A 24 1.76 -13.07 1.92
C SER A 24 1.40 -11.97 2.91
N ALA A 25 2.40 -11.20 3.36
CA ALA A 25 2.17 -10.04 4.22
C ALA A 25 1.33 -8.97 3.50
N LEU A 26 1.67 -8.64 2.23
CA LEU A 26 0.87 -7.70 1.43
C LEU A 26 -0.57 -8.20 1.28
N GLU A 27 -0.75 -9.45 0.89
CA GLU A 27 -2.08 -10.02 0.67
C GLU A 27 -2.95 -10.03 1.92
N SER A 28 -2.35 -10.07 3.11
CA SER A 28 -3.05 -10.01 4.40
C SER A 28 -3.53 -8.61 4.79
N THR A 29 -3.05 -7.56 4.12
CA THR A 29 -3.49 -6.17 4.38
C THR A 29 -4.59 -5.70 3.42
N LEU A 30 -4.85 -6.45 2.35
CA LEU A 30 -5.86 -6.12 1.33
C LEU A 30 -7.15 -6.89 1.58
N SER A 31 -8.27 -6.18 1.67
CA SER A 31 -9.60 -6.79 1.70
C SER A 31 -9.98 -7.42 0.36
N ASP A 32 -10.95 -8.34 0.37
CA ASP A 32 -11.44 -8.98 -0.86
C ASP A 32 -12.09 -7.97 -1.83
N ASP A 33 -12.62 -6.87 -1.32
CA ASP A 33 -13.22 -5.75 -2.07
C ASP A 33 -12.24 -4.60 -2.35
N PHE A 34 -10.93 -4.83 -2.20
CA PHE A 34 -9.91 -3.82 -2.43
C PHE A 34 -9.93 -3.28 -3.87
N ILE A 35 -9.88 -1.94 -3.97
CA ILE A 35 -9.79 -1.18 -5.21
C ILE A 35 -8.55 -0.28 -5.17
N PHE A 36 -7.82 -0.23 -6.28
CA PHE A 36 -6.65 0.64 -6.43
C PHE A 36 -6.78 1.57 -7.64
N THR A 37 -6.42 2.84 -7.43
CA THR A 37 -6.35 3.85 -8.49
C THR A 37 -5.00 4.56 -8.43
N SER A 38 -4.37 4.74 -9.59
CA SER A 38 -3.14 5.48 -9.80
C SER A 38 -3.15 6.13 -11.18
N PRO A 39 -2.17 6.98 -11.54
CA PRO A 39 -2.12 7.59 -12.87
C PRO A 39 -2.13 6.59 -14.05
N TYR A 40 -1.77 5.33 -13.81
CA TYR A 40 -1.70 4.28 -14.82
C TYR A 40 -2.80 3.21 -14.69
N ASN A 41 -3.55 3.21 -13.60
CA ASN A 41 -4.56 2.18 -13.32
C ASN A 41 -5.80 2.84 -12.73
N ASP A 42 -6.96 2.58 -13.33
CA ASP A 42 -8.23 3.17 -12.91
C ASP A 42 -9.10 2.08 -12.26
N HIS A 43 -9.39 2.22 -10.97
CA HIS A 43 -10.28 1.35 -10.18
C HIS A 43 -10.07 -0.16 -10.41
N ILE A 44 -8.81 -0.60 -10.36
CA ILE A 44 -8.49 -2.03 -10.55
C ILE A 44 -8.74 -2.82 -9.26
N ASP A 45 -9.22 -4.06 -9.41
CA ASP A 45 -9.48 -4.95 -8.29
C ASP A 45 -8.20 -5.54 -7.66
N ARG A 46 -8.34 -6.22 -6.53
CA ARG A 46 -7.25 -6.91 -5.81
C ARG A 46 -6.43 -7.84 -6.71
N ALA A 47 -7.09 -8.64 -7.54
CA ALA A 47 -6.39 -9.61 -8.40
C ALA A 47 -5.53 -8.91 -9.45
N THR A 48 -6.10 -7.90 -10.11
CA THR A 48 -5.44 -7.07 -11.12
C THR A 48 -4.32 -6.24 -10.51
N TYR A 49 -4.50 -5.73 -9.28
CA TYR A 49 -3.44 -5.05 -8.52
C TYR A 49 -2.26 -5.98 -8.24
N LEU A 50 -2.51 -7.21 -7.78
CA LEU A 50 -1.46 -8.21 -7.57
C LEU A 50 -0.78 -8.65 -8.88
N GLU A 51 -1.47 -8.62 -10.01
CA GLU A 51 -0.89 -8.91 -11.31
C GLU A 51 0.00 -7.75 -11.80
N ARG A 52 -0.48 -6.50 -11.72
CA ARG A 52 0.15 -5.34 -12.36
C ARG A 52 1.10 -4.56 -11.46
N CYS A 53 0.75 -4.37 -10.19
CA CYS A 53 1.47 -3.49 -9.28
C CYS A 53 2.50 -4.25 -8.44
N TRP A 54 2.16 -5.44 -7.95
CA TRP A 54 3.08 -6.24 -7.13
C TRP A 54 4.44 -6.54 -7.77
N PRO A 55 4.55 -6.79 -9.10
CA PRO A 55 5.87 -7.00 -9.73
C PRO A 55 6.88 -5.87 -9.49
N ASN A 56 6.42 -4.65 -9.17
CA ASN A 56 7.29 -3.53 -8.83
C ASN A 56 8.10 -3.77 -7.54
N SER A 57 7.66 -4.65 -6.63
CA SER A 57 8.41 -5.01 -5.42
C SER A 57 9.81 -5.55 -5.73
N LYS A 58 9.97 -6.22 -6.89
CA LYS A 58 11.27 -6.70 -7.40
C LYS A 58 12.29 -5.60 -7.63
N HIS A 59 11.83 -4.37 -7.80
CA HIS A 59 12.66 -3.20 -8.07
C HIS A 59 12.70 -2.23 -6.91
N THR A 60 11.98 -2.49 -5.82
CA THR A 60 11.95 -1.64 -4.62
C THR A 60 13.15 -1.98 -3.74
N LYS A 61 14.11 -1.07 -3.56
CA LYS A 61 15.23 -1.29 -2.64
C LYS A 61 14.87 -0.98 -1.19
N SER A 62 14.21 0.16 -0.98
CA SER A 62 13.79 0.60 0.35
C SER A 62 12.65 1.60 0.26
N ILE A 63 11.76 1.59 1.26
CA ILE A 63 10.68 2.55 1.41
C ILE A 63 10.81 3.22 2.78
N HIS A 64 10.78 4.55 2.80
CA HIS A 64 10.80 5.32 4.04
C HIS A 64 9.54 6.17 4.18
N ILE A 65 8.66 5.77 5.12
CA ILE A 65 7.45 6.52 5.48
C ILE A 65 7.87 7.81 6.22
N ARG A 66 7.63 8.96 5.59
CA ARG A 66 7.94 10.29 6.13
C ARG A 66 6.87 10.80 7.08
N LYS A 67 5.61 10.61 6.69
CA LYS A 67 4.44 11.03 7.45
C LYS A 67 3.36 9.97 7.25
N LEU A 68 2.68 9.64 8.34
CA LEU A 68 1.52 8.77 8.34
C LEU A 68 0.50 9.40 9.28
N PHE A 69 -0.62 9.82 8.73
CA PHE A 69 -1.73 10.40 9.49
C PHE A 69 -2.97 9.59 9.22
N ASP A 70 -3.73 9.28 10.27
CA ASP A 70 -5.01 8.60 10.19
C ASP A 70 -6.12 9.42 10.84
N GLN A 71 -7.34 9.20 10.36
CA GLN A 71 -8.57 9.71 10.96
C GLN A 71 -9.67 8.67 10.74
N GLY A 72 -10.09 8.00 11.82
CA GLY A 72 -11.10 6.95 11.73
C GLY A 72 -10.61 5.78 10.87
N ASN A 73 -11.25 5.57 9.72
CA ASN A 73 -10.92 4.51 8.77
C ASN A 73 -10.15 5.02 7.55
N GLU A 74 -9.61 6.22 7.57
CA GLU A 74 -8.86 6.82 6.47
C GLU A 74 -7.44 7.19 6.90
N ALA A 75 -6.48 7.13 5.97
CA ALA A 75 -5.11 7.53 6.24
C ALA A 75 -4.39 8.07 5.00
N PHE A 76 -3.43 8.97 5.24
CA PHE A 76 -2.47 9.43 4.23
C PHE A 76 -1.06 9.03 4.62
N ALA A 77 -0.32 8.44 3.68
CA ALA A 77 1.10 8.15 3.83
C ALA A 77 1.91 8.93 2.80
N LEU A 78 2.87 9.75 3.26
CA LEU A 78 3.92 10.32 2.42
C LEU A 78 5.17 9.46 2.58
N TYR A 79 5.75 8.98 1.49
CA TYR A 79 6.94 8.12 1.53
C TYR A 79 7.96 8.46 0.45
N ASP A 80 9.22 8.15 0.73
CA ASP A 80 10.30 8.11 -0.26
C ASP A 80 10.56 6.65 -0.65
N LEU A 81 10.57 6.34 -1.94
CA LEU A 81 10.96 5.03 -2.47
C LEU A 81 12.29 5.14 -3.18
N LYS A 82 13.22 4.26 -2.82
CA LYS A 82 14.46 4.05 -3.55
C LYS A 82 14.33 2.77 -4.36
N PRO A 83 14.40 2.82 -5.69
CA PRO A 83 14.45 1.61 -6.48
C PRO A 83 15.87 1.03 -6.52
N ASP A 84 16.00 -0.23 -6.94
CA ASP A 84 17.30 -0.88 -7.21
C ASP A 84 18.01 -0.26 -8.41
N ASN A 85 17.24 0.27 -9.36
CA ASN A 85 17.73 1.03 -10.51
C ASN A 85 16.81 2.21 -10.79
N GLY A 86 17.37 3.33 -11.23
CA GLY A 86 16.64 4.57 -11.50
C GLY A 86 16.74 5.59 -10.37
N ARG A 87 15.95 6.66 -10.47
CA ARG A 87 15.98 7.76 -9.52
C ARG A 87 15.03 7.48 -8.35
N PRO A 88 15.44 7.79 -7.11
CA PRO A 88 14.50 7.83 -5.99
C PRO A 88 13.35 8.79 -6.28
N PHE A 89 12.18 8.46 -5.79
CA PHE A 89 11.00 9.31 -5.92
C PHE A 89 10.23 9.38 -4.61
N ARG A 90 9.33 10.35 -4.54
CA ARG A 90 8.42 10.58 -3.43
C ARG A 90 7.00 10.45 -3.92
N ASN A 91 6.17 9.77 -3.14
CA ASN A 91 4.75 9.66 -3.45
C ASN A 91 3.91 9.83 -2.18
N MET A 92 2.63 10.12 -2.38
CA MET A 92 1.63 10.11 -1.33
C MET A 92 0.50 9.16 -1.71
N GLU A 93 0.09 8.31 -0.78
CA GLU A 93 -1.03 7.40 -0.96
C GLU A 93 -2.11 7.68 0.09
N PHE A 94 -3.35 7.67 -0.37
CA PHE A 94 -4.54 7.65 0.49
C PHE A 94 -5.00 6.20 0.65
N PHE A 95 -5.33 5.82 1.87
CA PHE A 95 -5.82 4.50 2.24
C PHE A 95 -7.15 4.65 2.95
N SER A 96 -8.06 3.72 2.69
CA SER A 96 -9.28 3.58 3.48
C SER A 96 -9.45 2.13 3.91
N GLY A 97 -9.92 1.93 5.14
CA GLY A 97 -10.33 0.64 5.68
C GLY A 97 -11.85 0.53 5.72
N GLY A 98 -12.36 -0.70 5.62
CA GLY A 98 -13.80 -0.97 5.53
C GLY A 98 -14.35 -0.73 4.13
N SER A 99 -15.68 -0.82 3.97
CA SER A 99 -16.32 -0.65 2.67
C SER A 99 -16.20 0.80 2.19
N TRP A 100 -15.48 1.00 1.08
CA TRP A 100 -15.40 2.29 0.39
C TRP A 100 -16.81 2.77 0.00
N ARG A 101 -17.24 3.89 0.59
CA ARG A 101 -18.46 4.62 0.19
C ARG A 101 -17.97 5.86 -0.54
N GLY A 102 -17.82 5.78 -1.86
CA GLY A 102 -17.31 6.87 -2.68
C GLY A 102 -18.09 8.19 -2.51
N PHE A 103 -17.57 9.24 -3.14
CA PHE A 103 -18.32 10.49 -3.36
C PHE A 103 -19.47 10.27 -4.35
#